data_AF-A0A5N5E0N3-F1
#
_entry.id   AF-A0A5N5E0N3-F1
#
_cell.length_a   1.000
_cell.length_b   1.000
_cell.length_c   1.000
_cell.angle_alpha   90.00
_cell.angle_beta   90.00
_cell.angle_gamma   90.00
#
_symmetry.space_group_name_H-M   'P 1'
#
loop_
_entity.id
_entity.type
_entity.pdbx_description
1 polymer ?
#
loop_
_entity_poly.entity_id
_entity_poly.type
_entity_poly.pdbx_seq_one_letter_code
_entity_poly.pdbx_strand_id
1 'polypeptide(L)' 'MLWHDGYAVDVEEIAEHPEYRGATVVDLAREIARGRRLTPAVLGLARSASFDPQDVKKVWHYIARFGGRA' A
#
# COMPACT_ATOMS: atom_id res chain seq x y z
N MET A 1 10.35 15.43 9.15
CA MET A 1 11.63 14.69 9.26
C MET A 1 11.35 13.24 8.93
N LEU A 2 12.30 12.62 8.23
CA LEU A 2 12.14 11.53 7.26
C LEU A 2 11.18 10.41 7.70
N TRP A 3 10.13 10.21 6.90
CA TRP A 3 9.38 8.95 6.90
C TRP A 3 10.36 7.84 6.55
N HIS A 4 10.55 6.90 7.46
CA HIS A 4 11.55 5.84 7.42
C HIS A 4 11.86 5.34 6.00
N ASP A 5 13.11 5.52 5.57
CA ASP A 5 13.68 4.70 4.51
C ASP A 5 13.50 3.23 4.92
N GLY A 6 12.73 2.48 4.13
CA GLY A 6 12.94 1.05 4.07
C GLY A 6 11.72 0.14 4.09
N TYR A 7 10.50 0.59 3.86
CA TYR A 7 9.45 -0.36 3.45
C TYR A 7 8.67 0.20 2.28
N ALA A 8 8.96 -0.33 1.10
CA ALA A 8 8.24 -0.03 -0.12
C ALA A 8 7.90 -1.33 -0.84
N VAL A 9 6.78 -1.32 -1.54
CA VAL A 9 6.35 -2.41 -2.43
C VAL A 9 5.89 -1.80 -3.74
N ASP A 10 6.21 -2.47 -4.85
CA ASP A 10 5.64 -2.11 -6.15
C ASP A 10 4.18 -2.59 -6.19
N VAL A 11 3.30 -1.78 -6.76
CA VAL A 11 1.90 -2.14 -6.89
C VAL A 11 1.70 -3.37 -7.77
N GLU A 12 2.59 -3.60 -8.74
CA GLU A 12 2.50 -4.81 -9.55
C GLU A 12 2.86 -6.06 -8.74
N GLU A 13 3.76 -5.97 -7.76
CA GLU A 13 3.99 -7.08 -6.81
C GLU A 13 2.71 -7.38 -6.02
N ILE A 14 1.96 -6.36 -5.59
CA ILE A 14 0.67 -6.56 -4.92
C ILE A 14 -0.35 -7.23 -5.86
N ALA A 15 -0.34 -6.85 -7.15
CA ALA A 15 -1.28 -7.35 -8.14
C ALA A 15 -1.09 -8.82 -8.48
N GLU A 16 0.09 -9.39 -8.22
CA GLU A 16 0.37 -10.82 -8.36
C GLU A 16 -0.27 -11.67 -7.25
N HIS A 17 -0.67 -11.07 -6.12
CA HIS A 17 -1.22 -11.79 -4.95
C HIS A 17 -2.65 -11.35 -4.56
N PRO A 18 -3.63 -11.29 -5.49
CA PRO A 18 -4.99 -10.84 -5.17
C PRO A 18 -5.69 -11.75 -4.16
N GLU A 19 -5.27 -13.00 -3.99
CA GLU A 19 -5.81 -13.97 -3.03
C GLU A 19 -5.55 -13.59 -1.57
N TYR A 20 -4.58 -12.71 -1.28
CA TYR A 20 -4.24 -12.37 0.09
C TYR A 20 -5.31 -11.50 0.78
N ARG A 21 -5.86 -10.49 0.07
CA ARG A 21 -6.89 -9.57 0.60
C ARG A 21 -8.02 -9.24 -0.39
N GLY A 22 -8.00 -9.82 -1.58
CA GLY A 22 -8.99 -9.62 -2.64
C GLY A 22 -8.59 -8.54 -3.64
N ALA A 23 -9.16 -8.64 -4.85
CA ALA A 23 -8.93 -7.73 -5.97
C ALA A 23 -9.28 -6.27 -5.63
N THR A 24 -10.35 -6.03 -4.86
CA THR A 24 -10.73 -4.67 -4.44
C THR A 24 -9.63 -3.97 -3.63
N VAL A 25 -8.84 -4.71 -2.85
CA VAL A 25 -7.72 -4.12 -2.10
C VAL A 25 -6.53 -3.86 -3.02
N VAL A 26 -6.33 -4.67 -4.07
CA VAL A 26 -5.34 -4.41 -5.12
C VAL A 26 -5.70 -3.15 -5.91
N ASP A 27 -6.99 -2.99 -6.25
CA ASP A 27 -7.46 -1.79 -6.95
C ASP A 27 -7.27 -0.54 -6.10
N LEU A 28 -7.58 -0.61 -4.80
CA LEU A 28 -7.30 0.50 -3.88
C LEU A 28 -5.79 0.77 -3.76
N ALA A 29 -4.96 -0.28 -3.73
CA ALA A 29 -3.51 -0.14 -3.72
C ALA A 29 -3.00 0.62 -4.96
N ARG A 30 -3.58 0.36 -6.14
CA ARG A 30 -3.31 1.10 -7.38
C ARG A 30 -3.75 2.56 -7.31
N GLU A 31 -4.94 2.80 -6.76
CA GLU A 31 -5.52 4.14 -6.65
C GLU A 31 -4.70 5.06 -5.74
N ILE A 32 -4.25 4.55 -4.59
CA ILE A 32 -3.54 5.37 -3.60
C ILE A 32 -2.04 5.48 -3.86
N ALA A 33 -1.47 4.59 -4.68
CA ALA A 33 -0.03 4.58 -4.96
C ALA A 33 0.46 5.87 -5.60
N ARG A 34 1.70 6.26 -5.30
CA ARG A 34 2.37 7.36 -5.99
C ARG A 34 3.32 6.78 -7.03
N GLY A 35 2.95 6.95 -8.30
CA GLY A 35 3.58 6.21 -9.39
C GLY A 35 3.26 4.72 -9.23
N ARG A 36 4.29 3.89 -9.05
CA ARG A 36 4.13 2.44 -8.84
C ARG A 36 4.43 1.98 -7.42
N ARG A 37 4.78 2.89 -6.50
CA ARG A 37 5.20 2.52 -5.15
C ARG A 37 4.18 2.87 -4.09
N LEU A 38 4.02 1.93 -3.17
CA LEU A 38 3.38 2.14 -1.89
C LEU A 38 4.40 2.19 -0.78
N THR A 39 4.27 3.19 0.08
CA THR A 39 5.10 3.40 1.26
C THR A 39 4.21 3.75 2.46
N PRO A 40 4.71 3.59 3.70
CA PRO A 40 4.02 4.08 4.90
C PRO A 40 3.56 5.53 4.79
N ALA A 41 4.36 6.40 4.17
CA ALA A 41 4.01 7.80 3.97
C ALA A 41 2.81 7.99 3.04
N VAL A 42 2.75 7.23 1.93
CA VAL A 42 1.61 7.24 1.01
C VAL A 42 0.34 6.77 1.71
N LEU A 43 0.41 5.69 2.50
CA LEU A 43 -0.73 5.21 3.28
C LEU A 43 -1.19 6.21 4.34
N GLY A 44 -0.27 6.92 4.98
CA GLY A 44 -0.60 8.00 5.91
C GLY A 44 -1.43 9.09 5.25
N LEU A 45 -1.08 9.48 4.02
CA LEU A 45 -1.83 10.46 3.25
C LEU A 45 -3.20 9.93 2.80
N ALA A 46 -3.27 8.68 2.32
CA ALA A 46 -4.54 8.04 1.97
C ALA A 46 -5.50 7.99 3.15
N ARG A 47 -5.01 7.63 4.34
CA ARG A 47 -5.83 7.63 5.57
C ARG A 47 -6.41 9.01 5.90
N SER A 48 -5.72 10.09 5.52
CA SER A 48 -6.20 11.46 5.69
C SER A 48 -7.12 11.94 4.56
N ALA A 49 -7.22 11.21 3.44
CA ALA A 49 -7.88 11.63 2.21
C ALA A 49 -9.27 10.97 1.99
N SER A 50 -10.07 10.82 3.04
CA SER A 50 -11.44 10.24 2.99
C SER A 50 -11.55 8.77 2.54
N PHE A 51 -10.44 8.05 2.40
CA PHE A 51 -10.48 6.59 2.21
C PHE A 51 -10.91 5.88 3.49
N ASP A 52 -11.60 4.75 3.35
CA ASP A 52 -11.98 3.93 4.49
C ASP A 52 -10.73 3.46 5.26
N PRO A 53 -10.59 3.77 6.57
CA PRO A 53 -9.41 3.40 7.35
C PRO A 53 -9.14 1.90 7.41
N GLN A 54 -10.19 1.07 7.33
CA GLN A 54 -10.07 -0.38 7.32
C GLN A 54 -9.53 -0.90 5.99
N ASP A 55 -9.90 -0.27 4.87
CA ASP A 55 -9.35 -0.64 3.56
C ASP A 55 -7.90 -0.19 3.42
N VAL A 56 -7.56 1.01 3.88
CA VAL A 56 -6.16 1.47 3.96
C VAL A 56 -5.31 0.51 4.82
N LYS A 57 -5.87 -0.01 5.92
CA LYS A 57 -5.20 -1.03 6.75
C LYS A 57 -4.99 -2.35 6.01
N LYS A 58 -5.91 -2.77 5.13
CA LYS A 58 -5.70 -3.96 4.30
C LYS A 58 -4.53 -3.76 3.33
N VAL A 59 -4.38 -2.57 2.75
CA VAL A 59 -3.23 -2.24 1.90
C VAL A 59 -1.92 -2.23 2.71
N TRP A 60 -1.94 -1.73 3.95
CA TRP A 60 -0.78 -1.84 4.86
C TRP A 60 -0.29 -3.27 5.02
N HIS A 61 -1.18 -4.27 5.11
CA HIS A 61 -0.75 -5.67 5.22
C HIS A 61 0.02 -6.16 4.00
N TYR A 62 -0.27 -5.66 2.79
CA TYR A 62 0.55 -5.96 1.62
C TYR A 62 1.95 -5.37 1.75
N ILE A 63 2.09 -4.10 2.19
CA ILE A 63 3.41 -3.50 2.43
C ILE A 63 4.18 -4.31 3.49
N ALA A 64 3.54 -4.67 4.60
CA ALA A 64 4.20 -5.41 5.67
C ALA A 64 4.64 -6.82 5.24
N ARG A 65 3.90 -7.45 4.32
CA ARG A 65 4.16 -8.83 3.87
C ARG A 65 5.15 -8.90 2.70
N PHE A 66 4.98 -8.03 1.70
CA PHE A 66 5.71 -8.09 0.42
C PHE A 66 6.66 -6.91 0.23
N GLY A 67 6.59 -5.90 1.09
CA GLY A 67 7.53 -4.78 1.05
C GLY A 67 8.93 -5.20 1.47
N GLY A 68 9.90 -4.50 0.89
CA GLY A 68 11.31 -4.63 1.25
C GLY A 68 11.91 -3.27 1.58
N ARG A 69 13.12 -3.30 2.15
CA ARG A 69 13.97 -2.11 2.24
C ARG A 69 14.41 -1.74 0.84
N ALA A 70 13.84 -0.65 0.34
CA ALA A 70 14.32 0.03 -0.86
C ALA A 70 15.49 0.95 -0.54
#